data_AF-A0A524EEQ9-F1
#
_entry.id   AF-A0A524EEQ9-F1
#
_cell.length_a   1.000
_cell.length_b   1.000
_cell.length_c   1.000
_cell.angle_alpha   90.00
_cell.angle_beta   90.00
_cell.angle_gamma   90.00
#
_symmetry.space_group_name_H-M   'P 1'
#
loop_
_entity.id
_entity.type
_entity.pdbx_description
1 polymer ?
#
loop_
_entity_poly.entity_id
_entity_poly.type
_entity_poly.pdbx_seq_one_letter_code
_entity_poly.pdbx_strand_id
1 'polypeptide(L)'
;MRYDISLLTLTEVSKIGSFGSKFLGWLVAVAIVLIAGWFLLPSGYNTLVLWLAPQLGNYIRPTLVLVNALLVDPLNNLQMVAIWGAAGFIAGVLAGTKKGAFAVGLLAWLTMVLMLVFLVFQLFTTGVELGTIPPIPPGSSIADVLGIPLVQSVIDELLPLIAGSGGSPDIGSLLQPLIIWFLTPLIVVIVTGIIGAVVRPKE
;
A
#
# COMPACT_ATOMS: atom_id res chain seq x y z
N MET A 1 -32.33 39.00 -16.66
CA MET A 1 -32.32 37.54 -16.89
C MET A 1 -31.11 37.03 -17.71
N ARG A 2 -30.00 37.80 -17.82
CA ARG A 2 -28.76 37.36 -18.52
C ARG A 2 -27.60 36.99 -17.59
N TYR A 3 -27.71 37.29 -16.29
CA TYR A 3 -26.64 37.03 -15.31
C TYR A 3 -26.63 35.60 -14.78
N ASP A 4 -27.76 34.88 -14.82
CA ASP A 4 -27.83 33.50 -14.30
C ASP A 4 -27.08 32.48 -15.17
N ILE A 5 -27.12 32.63 -16.50
CA ILE A 5 -26.50 31.67 -17.42
C ILE A 5 -24.97 31.71 -17.32
N SER A 6 -24.37 32.90 -17.14
CA SER A 6 -22.92 33.02 -16.97
C SER A 6 -22.42 32.54 -15.61
N LEU A 7 -23.25 32.65 -14.55
CA LEU A 7 -22.90 32.13 -13.23
C LEU A 7 -22.97 30.59 -13.18
N LEU A 8 -23.98 30.02 -13.84
CA LEU A 8 -24.13 28.57 -14.00
C LEU A 8 -22.95 27.94 -14.75
N THR A 9 -22.49 28.56 -15.85
CA THR A 9 -21.34 28.00 -16.61
C THR A 9 -20.03 28.07 -15.82
N LEU A 10 -19.78 29.15 -15.07
CA LEU A 10 -18.59 29.28 -14.23
C LEU A 10 -18.56 28.29 -13.06
N THR A 11 -19.72 28.01 -12.45
CA THR A 11 -19.79 27.01 -11.37
C THR A 11 -19.55 25.60 -11.88
N GLU A 12 -20.09 25.24 -13.04
CA GLU A 12 -19.86 23.92 -13.66
C GLU A 12 -18.38 23.73 -14.06
N VAL A 13 -17.75 24.73 -14.66
CA VAL A 13 -16.30 24.69 -15.01
C VAL A 13 -15.44 24.52 -13.75
N SER A 14 -15.76 25.22 -12.66
CA SER A 14 -15.05 25.09 -11.38
C SER A 14 -15.20 23.69 -10.78
N LYS A 15 -16.40 23.10 -10.79
CA LYS A 15 -16.64 21.73 -10.30
C LYS A 15 -15.84 20.69 -11.11
N ILE A 16 -15.82 20.81 -12.44
CA ILE A 16 -15.07 19.91 -13.32
C ILE A 16 -13.56 20.01 -13.05
N GLY A 17 -13.03 21.23 -12.94
CA GLY A 17 -11.62 21.45 -12.59
C GLY A 17 -11.26 20.88 -11.20
N SER A 18 -12.16 21.05 -10.23
CA SER A 18 -12.00 20.48 -8.88
C SER A 18 -11.98 18.95 -8.91
N PHE A 19 -12.89 18.32 -9.63
CA PHE A 19 -12.94 16.86 -9.79
C PHE A 19 -11.67 16.34 -10.47
N GLY A 20 -11.28 16.93 -11.61
CA GLY A 20 -10.10 16.49 -12.37
C GLY A 20 -8.83 16.55 -11.54
N SER A 21 -8.67 17.58 -10.71
CA SER A 21 -7.49 17.69 -9.84
C SER A 21 -7.40 16.62 -8.75
N LYS A 22 -8.55 16.21 -8.18
CA LYS A 22 -8.63 15.12 -7.20
C LYS A 22 -8.40 13.77 -7.86
N PHE A 23 -8.99 13.55 -9.04
CA PHE A 23 -8.79 12.35 -9.83
C PHE A 23 -7.32 12.14 -10.20
N LEU A 24 -6.65 13.21 -10.67
CA LEU A 24 -5.21 13.17 -10.95
C LEU A 24 -4.39 12.94 -9.68
N GLY A 25 -4.73 13.59 -8.57
CA GLY A 25 -4.08 13.35 -7.28
C GLY A 25 -4.15 11.88 -6.87
N TRP A 26 -5.32 11.25 -7.01
CA TRP A 26 -5.51 9.83 -6.74
C TRP A 26 -4.66 8.93 -7.65
N LEU A 27 -4.69 9.17 -8.97
CA LEU A 27 -3.86 8.41 -9.91
C LEU A 27 -2.36 8.54 -9.61
N VAL A 28 -1.91 9.74 -9.26
CA VAL A 28 -0.50 9.99 -8.92
C VAL A 28 -0.11 9.27 -7.62
N ALA A 29 -0.95 9.31 -6.58
CA ALA A 29 -0.70 8.56 -5.36
C ALA A 29 -0.58 7.05 -5.63
N VAL A 30 -1.53 6.50 -6.37
CA VAL A 30 -1.54 5.08 -6.77
C VAL A 30 -0.28 4.72 -7.56
N ALA A 31 0.07 5.53 -8.56
CA ALA A 31 1.26 5.30 -9.38
C ALA A 31 2.56 5.36 -8.56
N ILE A 32 2.70 6.34 -7.66
CA ILE A 32 3.90 6.46 -6.80
C ILE A 32 4.06 5.20 -5.96
N VAL A 33 3.01 4.76 -5.25
CA VAL A 33 3.09 3.59 -4.37
C VAL A 33 3.43 2.33 -5.16
N LEU A 34 2.78 2.12 -6.32
CA LEU A 34 3.04 0.94 -7.16
C LEU A 34 4.44 0.94 -7.77
N ILE A 35 4.87 2.06 -8.35
CA ILE A 35 6.19 2.17 -8.99
C ILE A 35 7.28 2.05 -7.93
N ALA A 36 7.17 2.81 -6.84
CA ALA A 36 8.15 2.75 -5.76
C ALA A 36 8.18 1.35 -5.14
N GLY A 37 7.02 0.75 -4.82
CA GLY A 37 6.95 -0.61 -4.31
C GLY A 37 7.54 -1.66 -5.26
N TRP A 38 7.44 -1.46 -6.57
CA TRP A 38 8.01 -2.37 -7.57
C TRP A 38 9.54 -2.32 -7.64
N PHE A 39 10.13 -1.12 -7.60
CA PHE A 39 11.57 -0.91 -7.75
C PHE A 39 12.33 -0.97 -6.42
N LEU A 40 11.67 -0.67 -5.31
CA LEU A 40 12.26 -0.64 -3.97
C LEU A 40 11.94 -1.90 -3.16
N LEU A 41 11.46 -2.95 -3.83
CA LEU A 41 11.19 -4.23 -3.20
C LEU A 41 12.50 -4.86 -2.69
N PRO A 42 12.61 -5.24 -1.41
CA PRO A 42 13.79 -5.93 -0.89
C PRO A 42 14.15 -7.19 -1.71
N SER A 43 15.45 -7.46 -1.86
CA SER A 43 15.96 -8.55 -2.70
C SER A 43 15.38 -9.92 -2.32
N GLY A 44 15.08 -10.17 -1.04
CA GLY A 44 14.45 -11.39 -0.56
C GLY A 44 13.10 -11.70 -1.22
N TYR A 45 12.35 -10.67 -1.62
CA TYR A 45 11.11 -10.90 -2.37
C TYR A 45 11.35 -11.43 -3.78
N ASN A 46 12.49 -11.12 -4.41
CA ASN A 46 12.83 -11.71 -5.71
C ASN A 46 13.07 -13.23 -5.56
N THR A 47 13.68 -13.67 -4.46
CA THR A 47 13.80 -15.09 -4.12
C THR A 47 12.43 -15.74 -3.98
N LEU A 48 11.50 -15.11 -3.24
CA LEU A 48 10.12 -15.61 -3.10
C LEU A 48 9.38 -15.65 -4.44
N VAL A 49 9.54 -14.63 -5.28
CA VAL A 49 8.93 -14.60 -6.63
C VAL A 49 9.48 -15.75 -7.46
N LEU A 50 10.80 -15.93 -7.56
CA LEU A 50 11.38 -17.02 -8.36
C LEU A 50 10.99 -18.40 -7.83
N TRP A 51 10.87 -18.52 -6.51
CA TRP A 51 10.49 -19.77 -5.87
C TRP A 51 9.01 -20.11 -6.12
N LEU A 52 8.11 -19.14 -5.96
CA LEU A 52 6.67 -19.38 -6.02
C LEU A 52 6.03 -19.13 -7.39
N ALA A 53 6.67 -18.36 -8.28
CA ALA A 53 6.15 -18.06 -9.62
C ALA A 53 5.81 -19.30 -10.47
N PRO A 54 6.56 -20.42 -10.42
CA PRO A 54 6.18 -21.63 -11.15
C PRO A 54 4.80 -22.18 -10.79
N GLN A 55 4.33 -21.94 -9.56
CA GLN A 55 3.04 -22.43 -9.06
C GLN A 55 1.96 -21.35 -9.05
N LEU A 56 2.34 -20.12 -8.72
CA LEU A 56 1.43 -19.00 -8.49
C LEU A 56 1.32 -18.06 -9.72
N GLY A 57 2.10 -18.32 -10.75
CA GLY A 57 2.12 -17.56 -11.99
C GLY A 57 2.54 -16.11 -11.82
N ASN A 58 2.15 -15.27 -12.78
CA ASN A 58 2.60 -13.88 -12.89
C ASN A 58 2.02 -12.95 -11.82
N TYR A 59 1.04 -13.40 -11.02
CA TYR A 59 0.40 -12.58 -10.00
C TYR A 59 1.19 -12.52 -8.69
N ILE A 60 2.17 -13.40 -8.48
CA ILE A 60 2.90 -13.44 -7.20
C ILE A 60 3.69 -12.16 -6.92
N ARG A 61 4.37 -11.62 -7.93
CA ARG A 61 5.17 -10.40 -7.77
C ARG A 61 4.31 -9.19 -7.41
N PRO A 62 3.26 -8.83 -8.17
CA PRO A 62 2.42 -7.70 -7.80
C PRO A 62 1.70 -7.92 -6.46
N THR A 63 1.36 -9.16 -6.09
CA THR A 63 0.84 -9.47 -4.74
C THR A 63 1.86 -9.14 -3.65
N LEU A 64 3.10 -9.59 -3.80
CA LEU A 64 4.17 -9.34 -2.82
C LEU A 64 4.51 -7.85 -2.72
N VAL A 65 4.45 -7.10 -3.83
CA VAL A 65 4.60 -5.63 -3.83
C VAL A 65 3.52 -4.97 -2.99
N LEU A 66 2.25 -5.35 -3.16
CA LEU A 66 1.15 -4.77 -2.40
C LEU A 66 1.15 -5.21 -0.92
N VAL A 67 1.49 -6.46 -0.65
CA VAL A 67 1.70 -6.96 0.73
C VAL A 67 2.80 -6.16 1.41
N ASN A 68 3.93 -5.96 0.74
CA ASN A 68 5.02 -5.16 1.28
C ASN A 68 4.59 -3.70 1.51
N ALA A 69 3.87 -3.09 0.56
CA ALA A 69 3.41 -1.71 0.68
C ALA A 69 2.36 -1.50 1.79
N LEU A 70 1.54 -2.51 2.10
CA LEU A 70 0.43 -2.39 3.05
C LEU A 70 0.71 -2.98 4.43
N LEU A 71 1.59 -3.96 4.55
CA LEU A 71 1.74 -4.76 5.77
C LEU A 71 3.16 -4.76 6.35
N VAL A 72 4.16 -4.20 5.67
CA VAL A 72 5.46 -3.97 6.31
C VAL A 72 5.27 -3.02 7.47
N ASP A 73 5.89 -3.33 8.60
CA ASP A 73 5.94 -2.45 9.76
C ASP A 73 6.46 -1.06 9.36
N PRO A 74 5.58 -0.04 9.31
CA PRO A 74 5.97 1.30 8.93
C PRO A 74 6.79 2.00 10.01
N LEU A 75 6.71 1.56 11.27
CA LEU A 75 7.49 2.15 12.37
C LEU A 75 8.97 1.77 12.27
N ASN A 76 9.25 0.59 11.74
CA ASN A 76 10.61 0.09 11.52
C ASN A 76 11.10 0.24 10.08
N ASN A 77 10.23 0.60 9.13
CA ASN A 77 10.58 0.83 7.74
C ASN A 77 10.27 2.27 7.28
N LEU A 78 11.23 3.17 7.52
CA LEU A 78 11.14 4.57 7.09
C LEU A 78 10.97 4.73 5.58
N GLN A 79 11.44 3.77 4.78
CA GLN A 79 11.30 3.82 3.33
C GLN A 79 9.84 3.68 2.91
N MET A 80 9.06 2.79 3.53
CA MET A 80 7.62 2.67 3.26
C MET A 80 6.85 3.91 3.72
N VAL A 81 7.21 4.48 4.88
CA VAL A 81 6.63 5.75 5.34
C VAL A 81 6.95 6.89 4.36
N ALA A 82 8.16 6.93 3.83
CA ALA A 82 8.55 7.94 2.84
C ALA A 82 7.77 7.79 1.52
N ILE A 83 7.54 6.57 1.05
CA ILE A 83 6.76 6.30 -0.18
C ILE A 83 5.32 6.77 -0.01
N TRP A 84 4.64 6.32 1.05
CA TRP A 84 3.26 6.75 1.34
C TRP A 84 3.16 8.23 1.66
N GLY A 85 4.17 8.77 2.34
CA GLY A 85 4.29 10.19 2.67
C GLY A 85 4.40 11.05 1.42
N ALA A 86 5.29 10.70 0.49
CA ALA A 86 5.47 11.40 -0.79
C ALA A 86 4.24 11.28 -1.69
N ALA A 87 3.65 10.09 -1.77
CA ALA A 87 2.40 9.85 -2.49
C ALA A 87 1.29 10.75 -1.97
N GLY A 88 1.08 10.78 -0.65
CA GLY A 88 0.09 11.62 0.00
C GLY A 88 0.35 13.09 -0.23
N PHE A 89 1.57 13.56 0.00
CA PHE A 89 1.93 14.97 -0.14
C PHE A 89 1.67 15.49 -1.57
N ILE A 90 2.19 14.81 -2.58
CA ILE A 90 2.03 15.22 -3.99
C ILE A 90 0.55 15.19 -4.38
N ALA A 91 -0.16 14.13 -4.02
CA ALA A 91 -1.59 14.02 -4.28
C ALA A 91 -2.42 15.10 -3.57
N GLY A 92 -2.02 15.48 -2.35
CA GLY A 92 -2.60 16.56 -1.58
C GLY A 92 -2.41 17.94 -2.23
N VAL A 93 -1.21 18.24 -2.72
CA VAL A 93 -0.91 19.47 -3.49
C VAL A 93 -1.78 19.56 -4.74
N LEU A 94 -2.06 18.43 -5.39
CA LEU A 94 -2.93 18.38 -6.57
C LEU A 94 -4.40 18.57 -6.19
N ALA A 95 -4.87 17.94 -5.12
CA ALA A 95 -6.24 18.07 -4.62
C ALA A 95 -6.57 19.50 -4.14
N GLY A 96 -5.59 20.21 -3.57
CA GLY A 96 -5.65 21.64 -3.21
C GLY A 96 -6.64 22.01 -2.10
N THR A 97 -7.32 21.04 -1.50
CA THR A 97 -8.27 21.25 -0.40
C THR A 97 -8.11 20.14 0.63
N LYS A 98 -8.26 20.44 1.92
CA LYS A 98 -8.10 19.44 3.00
C LYS A 98 -9.06 18.25 2.83
N LYS A 99 -10.34 18.53 2.53
CA LYS A 99 -11.36 17.51 2.26
C LYS A 99 -11.04 16.69 1.02
N GLY A 100 -10.54 17.34 -0.05
CA GLY A 100 -10.11 16.66 -1.26
C GLY A 100 -8.91 15.74 -1.02
N ALA A 101 -7.91 16.21 -0.29
CA ALA A 101 -6.73 15.42 0.05
C ALA A 101 -7.07 14.20 0.92
N PHE A 102 -7.96 14.36 1.90
CA PHE A 102 -8.48 13.22 2.67
C PHE A 102 -9.12 12.17 1.76
N ALA A 103 -10.05 12.59 0.88
CA ALA A 103 -10.73 11.68 -0.03
C ALA A 103 -9.75 10.99 -0.99
N VAL A 104 -8.79 11.73 -1.53
CA VAL A 104 -7.75 11.21 -2.43
C VAL A 104 -6.85 10.18 -1.73
N GLY A 105 -6.38 10.48 -0.52
CA GLY A 105 -5.55 9.56 0.27
C GLY A 105 -6.32 8.28 0.63
N LEU A 106 -7.56 8.41 1.09
CA LEU A 106 -8.43 7.28 1.40
C LEU A 106 -8.69 6.41 0.16
N LEU A 107 -9.02 7.03 -0.98
CA LEU A 107 -9.25 6.31 -2.23
C LEU A 107 -7.98 5.62 -2.74
N ALA A 108 -6.81 6.23 -2.60
CA ALA A 108 -5.54 5.64 -3.01
C ALA A 108 -5.25 4.38 -2.18
N TRP A 109 -5.40 4.47 -0.85
CA TRP A 109 -5.23 3.33 0.04
C TRP A 109 -6.27 2.23 -0.23
N LEU A 110 -7.55 2.57 -0.38
CA LEU A 110 -8.60 1.61 -0.74
C LEU A 110 -8.32 0.93 -2.09
N THR A 111 -7.77 1.66 -3.06
CA THR A 111 -7.39 1.10 -4.35
C THR A 111 -6.29 0.04 -4.18
N MET A 112 -5.28 0.29 -3.34
CA MET A 112 -4.26 -0.71 -3.02
C MET A 112 -4.87 -1.96 -2.38
N VAL A 113 -5.80 -1.78 -1.43
CA VAL A 113 -6.50 -2.90 -0.77
C VAL A 113 -7.31 -3.70 -1.79
N LEU A 114 -8.10 -3.04 -2.64
CA LEU A 114 -8.90 -3.72 -3.65
C LEU A 114 -8.04 -4.46 -4.69
N MET A 115 -6.92 -3.86 -5.11
CA MET A 115 -5.96 -4.54 -6.00
C MET A 115 -5.33 -5.75 -5.31
N LEU A 116 -4.98 -5.66 -4.03
CA LEU A 116 -4.45 -6.81 -3.28
C LEU A 116 -5.48 -7.93 -3.23
N VAL A 117 -6.73 -7.62 -2.87
CA VAL A 117 -7.83 -8.60 -2.85
C VAL A 117 -8.02 -9.23 -4.23
N PHE A 118 -8.01 -8.44 -5.30
CA PHE A 118 -8.10 -8.94 -6.67
C PHE A 118 -6.95 -9.88 -7.03
N LEU A 119 -5.70 -9.52 -6.72
CA LEU A 119 -4.54 -10.35 -7.02
C LEU A 119 -4.51 -11.64 -6.20
N VAL A 120 -4.87 -11.57 -4.92
CA VAL A 120 -5.02 -12.76 -4.07
C VAL A 120 -6.11 -13.68 -4.62
N PHE A 121 -7.24 -13.13 -5.05
CA PHE A 121 -8.28 -13.91 -5.73
C PHE A 121 -7.75 -14.58 -7.01
N GLN A 122 -7.00 -13.84 -7.84
CA GLN A 122 -6.38 -14.39 -9.06
C GLN A 122 -5.42 -15.55 -8.76
N LEU A 123 -4.65 -15.46 -7.67
CA LEU A 123 -3.76 -16.54 -7.21
C LEU A 123 -4.53 -17.83 -6.90
N PHE A 124 -5.68 -17.74 -6.24
CA PHE A 124 -6.51 -18.92 -5.97
C PHE A 124 -7.15 -19.50 -7.22
N THR A 125 -7.51 -18.66 -8.20
CA THR A 125 -8.13 -19.12 -9.46
C THR A 125 -7.13 -19.68 -10.47
N THR A 126 -5.84 -19.34 -10.37
CA THR A 126 -4.80 -19.81 -11.29
C THR A 126 -4.34 -21.24 -11.00
N GLY A 127 -4.93 -21.91 -10.01
CA GLY A 127 -4.65 -23.30 -9.67
C GLY A 127 -3.38 -23.41 -8.84
N VAL A 128 -3.49 -23.14 -7.53
CA VAL A 128 -2.38 -23.39 -6.61
C VAL A 128 -2.21 -24.90 -6.45
N GLU A 129 -1.32 -25.52 -7.22
CA GLU A 129 -0.89 -26.90 -6.97
C GLU A 129 0.03 -26.94 -5.74
N LEU A 130 -0.55 -26.86 -4.54
CA LEU A 130 0.14 -26.92 -3.24
C LEU A 130 0.89 -28.25 -2.98
N GLY A 131 0.86 -29.19 -3.92
CA GLY A 131 1.36 -30.56 -3.74
C GLY A 131 2.86 -30.75 -3.92
N THR A 132 3.57 -29.82 -4.58
CA THR A 132 5.02 -29.94 -4.80
C THR A 132 5.71 -28.58 -4.66
N ILE A 133 6.13 -28.21 -3.45
CA ILE A 133 6.95 -27.00 -3.26
C ILE A 133 8.19 -27.15 -4.17
N PRO A 134 8.40 -26.23 -5.14
CA PRO A 134 9.53 -26.33 -6.06
C PRO A 134 10.84 -26.23 -5.27
N PRO A 135 11.95 -26.80 -5.78
CA PRO A 135 13.25 -26.62 -5.14
C PRO A 135 13.63 -25.13 -5.12
N ILE A 136 14.37 -24.74 -4.08
CA ILE A 136 14.84 -23.35 -3.93
C ILE A 136 15.65 -22.94 -5.17
N PRO A 137 15.41 -21.75 -5.75
CA PRO A 137 16.10 -21.32 -6.95
C PRO A 137 17.63 -21.30 -6.79
N PRO A 138 18.40 -21.71 -7.82
CA PRO A 138 19.86 -21.68 -7.78
C PRO A 138 20.40 -20.27 -7.52
N GLY A 139 21.35 -20.14 -6.60
CA GLY A 139 21.97 -18.85 -6.25
C GLY A 139 21.14 -17.96 -5.31
N SER A 140 19.99 -18.45 -4.82
CA SER A 140 19.20 -17.77 -3.79
C SER A 140 19.36 -18.44 -2.42
N SER A 141 19.36 -17.65 -1.35
CA SER A 141 19.46 -18.18 0.03
C SER A 141 18.15 -17.98 0.79
N ILE A 142 17.81 -18.94 1.65
CA ILE A 142 16.71 -18.77 2.63
C ILE A 142 16.98 -17.56 3.54
N ALA A 143 18.27 -17.26 3.81
CA ALA A 143 18.64 -16.09 4.57
C ALA A 143 18.16 -14.77 3.91
N ASP A 144 18.06 -14.72 2.58
CA ASP A 144 17.55 -13.53 1.88
C ASP A 144 16.05 -13.33 2.16
N VAL A 145 15.29 -14.41 2.26
CA VAL A 145 13.86 -14.38 2.63
C VAL A 145 13.70 -13.99 4.09
N LEU A 146 14.55 -14.51 4.98
CA LEU A 146 14.53 -14.12 6.38
C LEU A 146 14.82 -12.63 6.54
N GLY A 147 15.72 -12.06 5.74
CA GLY A 147 16.03 -10.63 5.76
C GLY A 147 14.92 -9.69 5.26
N ILE A 148 13.78 -10.21 4.80
CA ILE A 148 12.63 -9.38 4.40
C ILE A 148 12.08 -8.65 5.63
N PRO A 149 11.88 -7.31 5.58
CA PRO A 149 11.38 -6.53 6.72
C PRO A 149 10.07 -7.06 7.30
N LEU A 150 9.13 -7.48 6.44
CA LEU A 150 7.88 -8.10 6.88
C LEU A 150 8.11 -9.40 7.65
N VAL A 151 9.03 -10.24 7.17
CA VAL A 151 9.34 -11.53 7.81
C VAL A 151 10.04 -11.31 9.14
N GLN A 152 11.00 -10.38 9.20
CA GLN A 152 11.65 -9.99 10.46
C GLN A 152 10.63 -9.49 11.48
N SER A 153 9.73 -8.59 11.07
CA SER A 153 8.70 -8.03 11.95
C SER A 153 7.78 -9.12 12.50
N VAL A 154 7.38 -10.08 11.67
CA VAL A 154 6.57 -11.23 12.10
C VAL A 154 7.36 -12.15 13.04
N ILE A 155 8.63 -12.41 12.76
CA ILE A 155 9.49 -13.25 13.62
C ILE A 155 9.66 -12.62 15.01
N ASP A 156 9.92 -11.31 15.06
CA ASP A 156 10.11 -10.58 16.31
C ASP A 156 8.84 -10.60 17.20
N GLU A 157 7.66 -10.64 16.59
CA GLU A 157 6.38 -10.75 17.30
C GLU A 157 6.02 -12.19 17.67
N LEU A 158 6.38 -13.17 16.85
CA LEU A 158 6.08 -14.59 17.09
C LEU A 158 7.09 -15.26 18.06
N LEU A 159 8.35 -14.83 18.08
CA LEU A 159 9.38 -15.40 18.95
C LEU A 159 9.01 -15.35 20.45
N PRO A 160 8.55 -14.22 21.00
CA PRO A 160 8.08 -14.15 22.39
C PRO A 160 6.91 -15.10 22.69
N LEU A 161 6.02 -15.31 21.71
CA LEU A 161 4.86 -16.19 21.85
C LEU A 161 5.26 -17.67 21.89
N ILE A 162 6.24 -18.07 21.08
CA ILE A 162 6.77 -19.44 21.02
C ILE A 162 7.72 -19.74 22.18
N ALA A 163 8.45 -18.74 22.68
CA ALA A 163 9.38 -18.85 23.82
C ALA A 163 8.67 -19.13 25.16
N GLY A 164 7.34 -19.27 25.17
CA GLY A 164 6.63 -19.87 26.29
C GLY A 164 6.50 -18.96 27.51
N SER A 165 6.30 -17.65 27.33
CA SER A 165 5.78 -16.79 28.39
C SER A 165 4.29 -17.10 28.67
N GLY A 166 3.99 -18.34 29.04
CA GLY A 166 2.99 -18.76 30.02
C GLY A 166 1.49 -18.52 29.80
N GLY A 167 1.03 -18.00 28.67
CA GLY A 167 -0.40 -17.78 28.40
C GLY A 167 -0.88 -18.48 27.15
N SER A 168 -2.16 -18.89 27.11
CA SER A 168 -2.85 -19.22 25.86
C SER A 168 -2.55 -18.14 24.82
N PRO A 169 -2.27 -18.46 23.54
CA PRO A 169 -2.07 -17.46 22.51
C PRO A 169 -3.25 -16.50 22.51
N ASP A 170 -3.03 -15.27 22.97
CA ASP A 170 -4.05 -14.24 22.88
C ASP A 170 -4.08 -13.81 21.42
N ILE A 171 -5.09 -14.27 20.69
CA ILE A 171 -5.29 -13.90 19.28
C ILE A 171 -5.32 -12.37 19.13
N GLY A 172 -5.76 -11.62 20.15
CA GLY A 172 -5.69 -10.16 20.17
C GLY A 172 -4.26 -9.64 20.06
N SER A 173 -3.31 -10.27 20.77
CA SER A 173 -1.88 -9.88 20.73
C SER A 173 -1.21 -10.14 19.37
N LEU A 174 -1.74 -11.07 18.57
CA LEU A 174 -1.27 -11.35 17.21
C LEU A 174 -1.92 -10.45 16.15
N LEU A 175 -3.18 -10.06 16.35
CA LEU A 175 -3.91 -9.24 15.38
C LEU A 175 -3.64 -7.75 15.53
N GLN A 176 -3.35 -7.28 16.74
CA GLN A 176 -3.14 -5.86 17.02
C GLN A 176 -2.01 -5.25 16.16
N PRO A 177 -0.82 -5.86 16.05
CA PRO A 177 0.25 -5.28 15.23
C PRO A 177 -0.09 -5.29 13.74
N LEU A 178 -0.70 -6.37 13.24
CA LEU A 178 -1.17 -6.44 11.85
C LEU A 178 -2.16 -5.32 11.50
N ILE A 179 -3.09 -5.01 12.41
CA ILE A 179 -4.03 -3.89 12.22
C ILE A 179 -3.28 -2.56 12.18
N ILE A 180 -2.31 -2.36 13.06
CA ILE A 180 -1.49 -1.14 13.10
C ILE A 180 -0.70 -0.99 11.80
N TRP A 181 -0.01 -2.05 11.35
CA TRP A 181 0.76 -2.03 10.11
C TRP A 181 -0.12 -1.75 8.91
N PHE A 182 -1.33 -2.31 8.88
CA PHE A 182 -2.30 -2.10 7.80
C PHE A 182 -2.88 -0.68 7.75
N LEU A 183 -3.17 -0.08 8.91
CA LEU A 183 -3.78 1.25 9.00
C LEU A 183 -2.78 2.40 8.97
N THR A 184 -1.53 2.17 9.34
CA THR A 184 -0.54 3.25 9.37
C THR A 184 -0.29 3.88 7.98
N PRO A 185 -0.17 3.14 6.88
CA PRO A 185 -0.11 3.70 5.53
C PRO A 185 -1.27 4.65 5.21
N LEU A 186 -2.49 4.32 5.64
CA LEU A 186 -3.67 5.16 5.49
C LEU A 186 -3.52 6.48 6.26
N ILE A 187 -3.04 6.40 7.50
CA ILE A 187 -2.81 7.60 8.32
C ILE A 187 -1.73 8.48 7.68
N VAL A 188 -0.60 7.88 7.28
CA VAL A 188 0.52 8.60 6.65
C VAL A 188 0.06 9.34 5.40
N VAL A 189 -0.60 8.65 4.47
CA VAL A 189 -1.02 9.26 3.19
C VAL A 189 -2.05 10.38 3.39
N ILE A 190 -2.93 10.25 4.38
CA ILE A 190 -3.92 11.28 4.71
C ILE A 190 -3.26 12.49 5.35
N VAL A 191 -2.39 12.28 6.36
CA VAL A 191 -1.73 13.39 7.08
C VAL A 191 -0.83 14.16 6.14
N THR A 192 0.03 13.49 5.37
CA THR A 192 0.90 14.18 4.41
C THR A 192 0.11 14.80 3.27
N GLY A 193 -1.01 14.19 2.85
CA GLY A 193 -1.92 14.78 1.88
C GLY A 193 -2.58 16.06 2.38
N ILE A 194 -3.03 16.10 3.64
CA ILE A 194 -3.56 17.33 4.24
C ILE A 194 -2.47 18.41 4.30
N ILE A 195 -1.24 18.05 4.67
CA ILE A 195 -0.09 18.98 4.65
C ILE A 195 0.13 19.52 3.23
N GLY A 196 0.16 18.64 2.21
CA GLY A 196 0.31 19.04 0.82
C GLY A 196 -0.79 19.99 0.34
N ALA A 197 -2.05 19.74 0.72
CA ALA A 197 -3.16 20.63 0.41
C ALA A 197 -3.08 21.99 1.11
N VAL A 198 -2.48 22.06 2.31
CA VAL A 198 -2.24 23.32 3.02
C VAL A 198 -1.15 24.15 2.34
N VAL A 199 -0.11 23.50 1.81
CA VAL A 199 0.99 24.19 1.09
C VAL A 199 0.49 24.85 -0.20
N ARG A 200 -0.51 24.27 -0.87
CA ARG A 200 -1.15 24.86 -2.06
C ARG A 200 -2.66 24.90 -1.92
N PRO A 201 -3.21 25.88 -1.18
CA PRO A 201 -4.64 26.05 -1.09
C PRO A 201 -5.19 26.48 -2.46
N LYS A 202 -6.17 25.74 -2.96
CA LYS A 202 -7.03 26.18 -4.06
C LYS A 202 -8.29 26.72 -3.42
N GLU A 203 -8.38 28.04 -3.34
CA GLU A 203 -9.60 28.76 -2.98
C GLU A 203 -10.72 28.45 -3.97
#